data_AF-A0A928SE82-F1
#
_entry.id   AF-A0A928SE82-F1
#
_cell.length_a   1.000
_cell.length_b   1.000
_cell.length_c   1.000
_cell.angle_alpha   90.00
_cell.angle_beta   90.00
_cell.angle_gamma   90.00
#
_symmetry.space_group_name_H-M   'P 1'
#
loop_
_entity.id
_entity.type
_entity.pdbx_description
1 polymer ?
#
loop_
_entity_poly.entity_id
_entity_poly.type
_entity_poly.pdbx_seq_one_letter_code
_entity_poly.pdbx_strand_id
1 'polypeptide(L)'
;MGKTWKLLQAAVLLLGLFGVIGATAAAQSTPIALKSLEVELWPEFDRPETLVIYRAELAPTVALPAEVTFRLPGSVESMHVVAVEREGVLVEVSPDAIQLQRENNSLLLTFSTPVPRIQFEYYDASILTKQGAERQLKFEGVASYPAEKVTFQVQEPFQTEEFTLTPPPSSTFVGGDGLTYRVVEMAGLALNETFTLTANYSRSSEVLSAPNLAGPPAEHAADLPVAPELPVTQPPASENLTLGYTLIGIGVALLTGVAGYWWWSKKAAPAKIRPAPRRPKRTAKRVEASAPVASPAAVSLPSKFCYRCGTALRDDANFCHVCGAERRKE
;
A
#
# COMPACT_ATOMS: atom_id res chain seq x y z
N MET A 1 -65.32 12.06 -33.96
CA MET A 1 -64.34 11.13 -33.34
C MET A 1 -62.88 11.33 -33.73
N GLY A 2 -62.50 12.20 -34.69
CA GLY A 2 -61.11 12.29 -35.16
C GLY A 2 -60.17 13.28 -34.43
N LYS A 3 -60.71 14.32 -33.77
CA LYS A 3 -59.87 15.37 -33.11
C LYS A 3 -59.34 14.95 -31.75
N THR A 4 -60.11 14.21 -30.96
CA THR A 4 -59.71 13.74 -29.62
C THR A 4 -58.66 12.63 -29.69
N TRP A 5 -58.71 11.79 -30.73
CA TRP A 5 -57.70 10.75 -30.99
C TRP A 5 -56.32 11.33 -31.33
N LYS A 6 -56.28 12.42 -32.11
CA LYS A 6 -55.03 13.10 -32.48
C LYS A 6 -54.37 13.81 -31.29
N LEU A 7 -55.17 14.34 -30.35
CA LEU A 7 -54.64 14.97 -29.12
C LEU A 7 -54.09 13.94 -28.13
N LEU A 8 -54.72 12.76 -28.04
CA LEU A 8 -54.22 11.63 -27.23
C LEU A 8 -52.92 11.05 -27.81
N GLN A 9 -52.81 10.93 -29.14
CA GLN A 9 -51.57 10.51 -29.80
C GLN A 9 -50.44 11.53 -29.60
N ALA A 10 -50.75 12.83 -29.66
CA ALA A 10 -49.77 13.88 -29.40
C ALA A 10 -49.28 13.86 -27.94
N ALA A 11 -50.17 13.64 -26.96
CA ALA A 11 -49.81 13.57 -25.55
C ALA A 11 -48.96 12.32 -25.22
N VAL A 12 -49.24 11.17 -25.83
CA VAL A 12 -48.44 9.94 -25.67
C VAL A 12 -47.06 10.07 -26.33
N LEU A 13 -46.97 10.75 -27.48
CA LEU A 13 -45.69 11.07 -28.13
C LEU A 13 -44.87 12.07 -27.29
N LEU A 14 -45.50 13.05 -26.65
CA LEU A 14 -44.82 14.01 -25.77
C LEU A 14 -44.35 13.39 -24.45
N LEU A 15 -45.11 12.46 -23.87
CA LEU A 15 -44.66 11.68 -22.70
C LEU A 15 -43.53 10.70 -23.05
N GLY A 16 -43.56 10.11 -24.25
CA GLY A 16 -42.47 9.27 -24.76
C GLY A 16 -41.17 10.05 -25.01
N LEU A 17 -41.28 11.31 -25.45
CA LEU A 17 -40.12 12.18 -25.71
C LEU A 17 -39.45 12.68 -24.42
N PHE A 18 -40.20 12.83 -23.32
CA PHE A 18 -39.64 13.21 -22.02
C PHE A 18 -39.03 12.03 -21.24
N GLY A 19 -39.39 10.78 -21.55
CA GLY A 19 -38.89 9.58 -20.87
C GLY A 19 -37.52 9.07 -21.36
N VAL A 20 -37.00 9.57 -22.48
CA VAL A 20 -35.72 9.13 -23.07
C VAL A 20 -34.55 10.05 -22.68
N ILE A 21 -34.80 11.15 -21.96
CA ILE A 21 -33.75 11.90 -21.26
C ILE A 21 -33.48 11.22 -19.91
N GLY A 22 -33.36 9.89 -19.93
CA GLY A 22 -32.78 9.12 -18.85
C GLY A 22 -31.31 9.50 -18.79
N ALA A 23 -30.92 10.16 -17.70
CA ALA A 23 -29.57 10.61 -17.43
C ALA A 23 -28.55 9.53 -17.81
N THR A 24 -27.83 9.75 -18.91
CA THR A 24 -26.44 9.31 -19.00
C THR A 24 -25.68 10.16 -17.99
N ALA A 25 -25.81 9.81 -16.70
CA ALA A 25 -24.76 10.11 -15.75
C ALA A 25 -23.57 9.32 -16.26
N ALA A 26 -22.82 9.90 -17.20
CA ALA A 26 -21.42 9.56 -17.33
C ALA A 26 -20.88 9.76 -15.92
N ALA A 27 -20.55 8.67 -15.24
CA ALA A 27 -19.79 8.76 -14.01
C ALA A 27 -18.55 9.56 -14.39
N GLN A 28 -18.52 10.84 -14.02
CA GLN A 28 -17.33 11.66 -14.20
C GLN A 28 -16.32 11.05 -13.23
N SER A 29 -15.56 10.07 -13.71
CA SER A 29 -14.38 9.61 -13.01
C SER A 29 -13.52 10.85 -12.81
N THR A 30 -13.32 11.23 -11.56
CA THR A 30 -12.42 12.32 -11.23
C THR A 30 -11.08 12.02 -11.91
N PRO A 31 -10.54 12.96 -12.71
CA PRO A 31 -9.24 12.75 -13.34
C PRO A 31 -8.23 12.33 -12.29
N ILE A 32 -7.44 11.29 -12.60
CA ILE A 32 -6.39 10.83 -11.69
C ILE A 32 -5.36 11.95 -11.57
N ALA A 33 -5.02 12.26 -10.32
CA ALA A 33 -3.97 13.20 -9.95
C ALA A 33 -3.18 12.61 -8.77
N LEU A 34 -1.93 13.03 -8.66
CA LEU A 34 -1.02 12.64 -7.59
C LEU A 34 -0.92 13.77 -6.57
N LYS A 35 -1.02 13.42 -5.30
CA LYS A 35 -0.62 14.31 -4.20
C LYS A 35 0.91 14.42 -4.16
N SER A 36 1.62 13.31 -4.37
CA SER A 36 3.07 13.33 -4.46
C SER A 36 3.61 12.29 -5.43
N LEU A 37 4.72 12.63 -6.08
CA LEU A 37 5.56 11.74 -6.87
C LEU A 37 7.00 11.87 -6.38
N GLU A 38 7.57 10.75 -5.95
CA GLU A 38 8.98 10.63 -5.65
C GLU A 38 9.63 9.67 -6.63
N VAL A 39 10.78 10.05 -7.18
CA VAL A 39 11.58 9.20 -8.05
C VAL A 39 13.00 9.13 -7.52
N GLU A 40 13.42 7.92 -7.14
CA GLU A 40 14.79 7.65 -6.72
C GLU A 40 15.61 7.05 -7.87
N LEU A 41 16.86 7.50 -7.98
CA LEU A 41 17.83 7.05 -8.97
C LEU A 41 19.06 6.53 -8.25
N TRP A 42 19.26 5.22 -8.31
CA TRP A 42 20.35 4.50 -7.64
C TRP A 42 21.28 3.89 -8.71
N PRO A 43 22.22 4.68 -9.26
CA PRO A 43 23.20 4.16 -10.21
C PRO A 43 24.20 3.23 -9.51
N GLU A 44 24.56 2.14 -10.18
CA GLU A 44 25.65 1.25 -9.75
C GLU A 44 25.45 0.74 -8.30
N PHE A 45 24.19 0.49 -7.90
CA PHE A 45 23.83 0.09 -6.54
C PHE A 45 24.07 -1.39 -6.29
N ASP A 46 23.25 -2.26 -6.88
CA ASP A 46 23.34 -3.73 -6.80
C ASP A 46 23.43 -4.37 -8.19
N ARG A 47 23.29 -3.57 -9.25
CA ARG A 47 23.59 -3.91 -10.65
C ARG A 47 24.43 -2.80 -11.30
N PRO A 48 25.14 -3.07 -12.42
CA PRO A 48 25.89 -2.05 -13.16
C PRO A 48 25.02 -0.94 -13.78
N GLU A 49 23.71 -1.16 -13.84
CA GLU A 49 22.69 -0.28 -14.41
C GLU A 49 22.19 0.74 -13.36
N THR A 50 21.23 1.58 -13.74
CA THR A 50 20.53 2.45 -12.77
C THR A 50 19.24 1.77 -12.32
N LEU A 51 19.09 1.57 -11.00
CA LEU A 51 17.80 1.24 -10.39
C LEU A 51 16.97 2.51 -10.28
N VAL A 52 15.75 2.49 -10.80
CA VAL A 52 14.79 3.58 -10.72
C VAL A 52 13.62 3.13 -9.86
N ILE A 53 13.31 3.90 -8.81
CA ILE A 53 12.22 3.60 -7.89
C ILE A 53 11.22 4.74 -7.92
N TYR A 54 10.00 4.46 -8.35
CA TYR A 54 8.89 5.40 -8.28
C TYR A 54 8.07 5.13 -7.02
N ARG A 55 7.74 6.20 -6.29
CA ARG A 55 6.71 6.19 -5.23
C ARG A 55 5.69 7.27 -5.51
N ALA A 56 4.45 6.86 -5.70
CA ALA A 56 3.35 7.77 -6.00
C ALA A 56 2.27 7.68 -4.92
N GLU A 57 1.72 8.81 -4.50
CA GLU A 57 0.53 8.90 -3.67
C GLU A 57 -0.60 9.56 -4.48
N LEU A 58 -1.67 8.83 -4.76
CA LEU A 58 -2.87 9.35 -5.40
C LEU A 58 -3.50 10.45 -4.52
N ALA A 59 -4.03 11.49 -5.17
CA ALA A 59 -4.75 12.55 -4.46
C ALA A 59 -6.00 11.98 -3.75
N PRO A 60 -6.39 12.55 -2.59
CA PRO A 60 -7.53 12.04 -1.80
C PRO A 60 -8.88 12.16 -2.53
N THR A 61 -8.93 12.92 -3.62
CA THR A 61 -10.11 13.06 -4.49
C THR A 61 -10.25 11.93 -5.50
N VAL A 62 -9.24 11.07 -5.68
CA VAL A 62 -9.28 9.94 -6.60
C VAL A 62 -10.12 8.82 -5.99
N ALA A 63 -11.14 8.37 -6.71
CA ALA A 63 -11.97 7.24 -6.29
C ALA A 63 -11.18 5.92 -6.38
N LEU A 64 -11.27 5.09 -5.34
CA LEU A 64 -10.62 3.78 -5.26
C LEU A 64 -11.64 2.63 -5.35
N PRO A 65 -11.30 1.49 -5.96
CA PRO A 65 -10.04 1.22 -6.64
C PRO A 65 -9.88 2.04 -7.93
N ALA A 66 -8.66 2.48 -8.21
CA ALA A 66 -8.31 3.22 -9.41
C ALA A 66 -7.51 2.32 -10.36
N GLU A 67 -7.82 2.38 -11.65
CA GLU A 67 -6.93 1.85 -12.69
C GLU A 67 -5.93 2.95 -13.06
N VAL A 68 -4.64 2.67 -12.87
CA VAL A 68 -3.55 3.62 -13.12
C VAL A 68 -2.70 3.13 -14.29
N THR A 69 -2.20 4.06 -15.09
CA THR A 69 -1.29 3.84 -16.21
C THR A 69 -0.13 4.81 -16.12
N PHE A 70 1.08 4.29 -15.93
CA PHE A 70 2.32 5.07 -15.95
C PHE A 70 3.03 4.89 -17.29
N ARG A 71 3.43 6.00 -17.91
CA ARG A 71 4.27 6.03 -19.11
C ARG A 71 5.73 6.05 -18.69
N LEU A 72 6.44 4.98 -18.99
CA LEU A 72 7.87 4.81 -18.76
C LEU A 72 8.65 4.93 -20.08
N PRO A 73 9.97 5.21 -20.03
CA PRO A 73 10.82 5.18 -21.21
C PRO A 73 10.73 3.84 -21.95
N GLY A 74 10.80 3.87 -23.29
CA GLY A 74 10.79 2.66 -24.11
C GLY A 74 12.03 1.77 -23.94
N SER A 75 13.10 2.29 -23.34
CA SER A 75 14.29 1.52 -22.95
C SER A 75 14.03 0.51 -21.86
N VAL A 76 12.96 0.68 -21.06
CA VAL A 76 12.60 -0.25 -20.00
C VAL A 76 12.20 -1.59 -20.60
N GLU A 77 12.95 -2.65 -20.25
CA GLU A 77 12.72 -4.01 -20.74
C GLU A 77 11.68 -4.77 -19.91
N SER A 78 11.73 -4.61 -18.59
CA SER A 78 10.83 -5.26 -17.64
C SER A 78 10.76 -4.50 -16.31
N MET A 79 9.69 -4.72 -15.55
CA MET A 79 9.58 -4.23 -14.18
C MET A 79 10.33 -5.15 -13.24
N HIS A 80 11.04 -4.58 -12.26
CA HIS A 80 11.62 -5.33 -11.16
C HIS A 80 10.56 -5.63 -10.08
N VAL A 81 9.81 -4.62 -9.68
CA VAL A 81 8.75 -4.69 -8.65
C VAL A 81 7.59 -3.77 -9.06
N VAL A 82 6.37 -4.20 -8.79
CA VAL A 82 5.18 -3.33 -8.76
C VAL A 82 4.41 -3.67 -7.50
N ALA A 83 4.17 -2.69 -6.63
CA ALA A 83 3.59 -2.89 -5.31
C ALA A 83 2.67 -1.74 -4.92
N VAL A 84 1.81 -2.01 -3.94
CA VAL A 84 0.95 -1.01 -3.29
C VAL A 84 1.19 -1.06 -1.78
N GLU A 85 1.16 0.09 -1.11
CA GLU A 85 1.37 0.13 0.34
C GLU A 85 0.05 -0.07 1.09
N ARG A 86 0.00 -1.11 1.93
CA ARG A 86 -1.11 -1.39 2.83
C ARG A 86 -0.61 -1.46 4.25
N GLU A 87 -1.17 -0.63 5.13
CA GLU A 87 -0.84 -0.63 6.56
C GLU A 87 0.67 -0.46 6.83
N GLY A 88 1.36 0.32 5.98
CA GLY A 88 2.80 0.56 6.07
C GLY A 88 3.68 -0.55 5.49
N VAL A 89 3.09 -1.55 4.82
CA VAL A 89 3.82 -2.66 4.17
C VAL A 89 3.59 -2.62 2.68
N LEU A 90 4.65 -2.78 1.90
CA LEU A 90 4.55 -2.97 0.45
C LEU A 90 4.03 -4.37 0.14
N VAL A 91 2.93 -4.44 -0.60
CA VAL A 91 2.34 -5.68 -1.10
C VAL A 91 2.46 -5.68 -2.62
N GLU A 92 3.22 -6.63 -3.14
CA GLU A 92 3.40 -6.78 -4.59
C GLU A 92 2.08 -7.04 -5.31
N VAL A 93 1.91 -6.41 -6.46
CA VAL A 93 0.82 -6.65 -7.39
C VAL A 93 1.13 -7.94 -8.15
N SER A 94 0.18 -8.86 -8.20
CA SER A 94 0.33 -10.12 -8.95
C SER A 94 0.71 -9.84 -10.41
N PRO A 95 1.70 -10.53 -10.99
CA PRO A 95 2.11 -10.32 -12.39
C PRO A 95 0.94 -10.38 -13.38
N ASP A 96 0.00 -11.30 -13.17
CA ASP A 96 -1.19 -11.49 -14.00
C ASP A 96 -2.16 -10.29 -13.98
N ALA A 97 -2.04 -9.41 -12.98
CA ALA A 97 -2.84 -8.19 -12.83
C ALA A 97 -2.13 -6.94 -13.39
N ILE A 98 -0.91 -7.10 -13.92
CA ILE A 98 -0.12 -6.04 -14.53
C ILE A 98 -0.20 -6.17 -16.05
N GLN A 99 -0.47 -5.06 -16.73
CA GLN A 99 -0.43 -4.97 -18.18
C GLN A 99 0.74 -4.08 -18.60
N LEU A 100 1.60 -4.61 -19.46
CA LEU A 100 2.70 -3.88 -20.08
C LEU A 100 2.42 -3.75 -21.57
N GLN A 101 2.33 -2.52 -22.07
CA GLN A 101 2.08 -2.25 -23.49
C GLN A 101 3.10 -1.26 -24.04
N ARG A 102 3.74 -1.61 -25.16
CA ARG A 102 4.68 -0.72 -25.86
C ARG A 102 3.93 0.16 -26.86
N GLU A 103 4.12 1.47 -26.77
CA GLU A 103 3.51 2.45 -27.67
C GLU A 103 4.46 3.64 -27.87
N ASN A 104 4.71 4.06 -29.13
CA ASN A 104 5.43 5.30 -29.47
C ASN A 104 6.72 5.53 -28.64
N ASN A 105 7.61 4.53 -28.61
CA ASN A 105 8.85 4.56 -27.85
C ASN A 105 8.68 4.71 -26.31
N SER A 106 7.52 4.33 -25.79
CA SER A 106 7.21 4.26 -24.36
C SER A 106 6.78 2.85 -23.97
N LEU A 107 6.92 2.54 -22.68
CA LEU A 107 6.31 1.39 -22.03
C LEU A 107 5.17 1.90 -21.13
N LEU A 108 3.95 1.43 -21.35
CA LEU A 108 2.80 1.72 -20.51
C LEU A 108 2.65 0.61 -19.48
N LEU A 109 2.76 0.98 -18.20
CA LEU A 109 2.51 0.12 -17.04
C LEU A 109 1.10 0.38 -16.52
N THR A 110 0.19 -0.58 -16.67
CA THR A 110 -1.22 -0.46 -16.22
C THR A 110 -1.55 -1.52 -15.18
N PHE A 111 -2.20 -1.12 -14.08
CA PHE A 111 -2.74 -2.02 -13.06
C PHE A 111 -3.81 -1.31 -12.21
N SER A 112 -4.60 -2.08 -11.45
CA SER A 112 -5.58 -1.53 -10.50
C SER A 112 -5.02 -1.46 -9.09
N THR A 113 -5.21 -0.32 -8.42
CA THR A 113 -4.86 -0.14 -7.01
C THR A 113 -6.09 0.15 -6.15
N PRO A 114 -6.29 -0.56 -5.03
CA PRO A 114 -7.34 -0.26 -4.05
C PRO A 114 -6.90 0.73 -2.96
N VAL A 115 -5.65 1.18 -3.00
CA VAL A 115 -5.03 2.09 -2.02
C VAL A 115 -4.29 3.22 -2.72
N PRO A 116 -4.05 4.38 -2.08
CA PRO A 116 -3.50 5.54 -2.78
C PRO A 116 -1.98 5.44 -3.01
N ARG A 117 -1.26 4.61 -2.27
CA ARG A 117 0.21 4.55 -2.30
C ARG A 117 0.71 3.40 -3.15
N ILE A 118 1.55 3.73 -4.12
CA ILE A 118 2.06 2.87 -5.17
C ILE A 118 3.59 2.95 -5.14
N GLN A 119 4.26 1.81 -5.33
CA GLN A 119 5.68 1.76 -5.63
C GLN A 119 5.93 0.87 -6.84
N PHE A 120 6.82 1.26 -7.72
CA PHE A 120 7.32 0.37 -8.76
C PHE A 120 8.77 0.66 -9.10
N GLU A 121 9.47 -0.37 -9.55
CA GLU A 121 10.92 -0.39 -9.72
C GLU A 121 11.29 -1.00 -11.06
N TYR A 122 12.33 -0.48 -11.69
CA TYR A 122 12.93 -1.09 -12.86
C TYR A 122 14.41 -0.73 -12.95
N TYR A 123 15.16 -1.54 -13.69
CA TYR A 123 16.53 -1.23 -14.07
C TYR A 123 16.55 -0.73 -15.50
N ASP A 124 17.39 0.27 -15.77
CA ASP A 124 17.60 0.79 -17.12
C ASP A 124 19.08 1.12 -17.36
N ALA A 125 19.69 0.36 -18.27
CA ALA A 125 21.08 0.54 -18.68
C ALA A 125 21.31 1.83 -19.50
N SER A 126 20.27 2.37 -20.14
CA SER A 126 20.39 3.55 -21.00
C SER A 126 20.55 4.86 -20.24
N ILE A 127 20.21 4.86 -18.93
CA ILE A 127 20.31 6.03 -18.07
C ILE A 127 21.77 6.39 -17.74
N LEU A 128 22.68 5.40 -17.68
CA LEU A 128 24.06 5.59 -17.26
C LEU A 128 25.04 5.35 -18.40
N THR A 129 25.76 6.40 -18.81
CA THR A 129 26.86 6.32 -19.77
C THR A 129 28.21 6.34 -19.05
N LYS A 130 29.14 5.49 -19.48
CA LYS A 130 30.49 5.37 -18.92
C LYS A 130 31.55 5.73 -19.96
N GLN A 131 32.50 6.59 -19.62
CA GLN A 131 33.68 6.90 -20.44
C GLN A 131 34.95 6.88 -19.58
N GLY A 132 35.59 5.72 -19.48
CA GLY A 132 36.71 5.54 -18.55
C GLY A 132 36.22 5.64 -17.11
N ALA A 133 36.78 6.58 -16.33
CA ALA A 133 36.29 6.87 -14.97
C ALA A 133 35.08 7.81 -14.96
N GLU A 134 34.80 8.51 -16.05
CA GLU A 134 33.67 9.45 -16.12
C GLU A 134 32.35 8.70 -16.20
N ARG A 135 31.35 9.22 -15.48
CA ARG A 135 29.98 8.73 -15.44
C ARG A 135 29.04 9.88 -15.70
N GLN A 136 28.09 9.65 -16.62
CA GLN A 136 26.98 10.55 -16.84
C GLN A 136 25.68 9.78 -16.67
N LEU A 137 24.89 10.20 -15.67
CA LEU A 137 23.51 9.77 -15.50
C LEU A 137 22.61 10.80 -16.20
N LYS A 138 21.78 10.35 -17.13
CA LYS A 138 20.74 11.18 -17.76
C LYS A 138 19.39 10.49 -17.63
N PHE A 139 18.54 11.06 -16.79
CA PHE A 139 17.17 10.60 -16.59
C PHE A 139 16.20 11.60 -17.19
N GLU A 140 15.28 11.12 -18.02
CA GLU A 140 14.25 11.93 -18.66
C GLU A 140 12.92 11.19 -18.69
N GLY A 141 11.84 11.94 -18.56
CA GLY A 141 10.52 11.36 -18.48
C GLY A 141 9.40 12.36 -18.72
N VAL A 142 8.18 11.84 -18.70
CA VAL A 142 6.95 12.59 -18.93
C VAL A 142 5.98 12.26 -17.79
N ALA A 143 5.45 13.28 -17.13
CA ALA A 143 4.47 13.12 -16.07
C ALA A 143 3.19 12.46 -16.60
N SER A 144 2.89 11.27 -16.10
CA SER A 144 1.69 10.50 -16.49
C SER A 144 0.40 11.08 -15.92
N TYR A 145 0.52 11.86 -14.84
CA TYR A 145 -0.56 12.53 -14.13
C TYR A 145 -0.07 13.88 -13.61
N PRO A 146 -0.96 14.86 -13.38
CA PRO A 146 -0.61 16.03 -12.59
C PRO A 146 -0.17 15.60 -11.18
N ALA A 147 0.91 16.18 -10.66
CA ALA A 147 1.44 15.90 -9.33
C ALA A 147 1.63 17.20 -8.55
N GLU A 148 1.08 17.31 -7.33
CA GLU A 148 1.20 18.52 -6.51
C GLU A 148 2.62 18.73 -5.98
N LYS A 149 3.26 17.67 -5.46
CA LYS A 149 4.65 17.67 -5.02
C LYS A 149 5.47 16.66 -5.82
N VAL A 150 6.64 17.08 -6.31
CA VAL A 150 7.59 16.18 -7.00
C VAL A 150 8.96 16.27 -6.35
N THR A 151 9.53 15.11 -6.04
CA THR A 151 10.86 14.99 -5.44
C THR A 151 11.68 13.97 -6.21
N PHE A 152 12.89 14.35 -6.59
CA PHE A 152 13.87 13.43 -7.12
C PHE A 152 14.98 13.24 -6.10
N GLN A 153 15.40 12.00 -5.92
CA GLN A 153 16.50 11.63 -5.03
C GLN A 153 17.54 10.85 -5.84
N VAL A 154 18.75 11.39 -5.94
CA VAL A 154 19.86 10.73 -6.63
C VAL A 154 20.87 10.27 -5.59
N GLN A 155 21.11 8.97 -5.53
CA GLN A 155 22.12 8.37 -4.68
C GLN A 155 23.50 8.57 -5.32
N GLU A 156 24.47 9.06 -4.55
CA GLU A 156 25.87 9.04 -4.96
C GLU A 156 26.40 7.61 -4.79
N PRO A 157 26.93 6.97 -5.84
CA PRO A 157 27.56 5.66 -5.71
C PRO A 157 28.72 5.66 -4.71
N PHE A 158 29.01 4.49 -4.15
CA PHE A 158 30.20 4.30 -3.31
C PHE A 158 31.47 4.72 -4.06
N GLN A 159 32.41 5.41 -3.39
CA GLN A 159 33.67 5.91 -3.99
C GLN A 159 33.46 6.84 -5.20
N THR A 160 32.46 7.72 -5.11
CA THR A 160 32.24 8.77 -6.09
C THR A 160 33.11 9.99 -5.79
N GLU A 161 33.64 10.60 -6.84
CA GLU A 161 34.34 11.90 -6.80
C GLU A 161 33.60 12.90 -7.71
N GLU A 162 33.76 14.20 -7.40
CA GLU A 162 33.29 15.31 -8.24
C GLU A 162 31.80 15.26 -8.65
N PHE A 163 30.92 14.77 -7.76
CA PHE A 163 29.50 14.64 -8.06
C PHE A 163 28.82 16.00 -8.28
N THR A 164 28.16 16.15 -9.43
CA THR A 164 27.34 17.30 -9.79
C THR A 164 25.96 16.84 -10.23
N LEU A 165 24.93 17.63 -9.92
CA LEU A 165 23.54 17.34 -10.29
C LEU A 165 22.86 18.59 -10.85
N THR A 166 22.12 18.41 -11.93
CA THR A 166 21.29 19.43 -12.56
C THR A 166 19.86 18.90 -12.72
N PRO A 167 18.82 19.60 -12.23
CA PRO A 167 18.87 20.85 -11.45
C PRO A 167 19.68 20.74 -10.15
N PRO A 168 20.21 21.85 -9.60
CA PRO A 168 20.98 21.80 -8.37
C PRO A 168 20.12 21.27 -7.22
N PRO A 169 20.69 20.45 -6.31
CA PRO A 169 19.93 19.87 -5.21
C PRO A 169 19.46 20.95 -4.23
N SER A 170 18.21 20.84 -3.81
CA SER A 170 17.63 21.62 -2.71
C SER A 170 18.16 21.20 -1.34
N SER A 171 18.53 19.93 -1.18
CA SER A 171 19.13 19.42 0.05
C SER A 171 20.01 18.20 -0.22
N THR A 172 20.81 17.83 0.78
CA THR A 172 21.64 16.62 0.78
C THR A 172 21.56 15.99 2.15
N PHE A 173 21.54 14.66 2.21
CA PHE A 173 21.61 13.91 3.45
C PHE A 173 22.41 12.62 3.26
N VAL A 174 22.82 11.99 4.36
CA VAL A 174 23.43 10.66 4.38
C VAL A 174 22.37 9.66 4.83
N GLY A 175 22.14 8.62 4.03
CA GLY A 175 21.15 7.57 4.32
C GLY A 175 21.59 6.65 5.45
N GLY A 176 20.67 5.79 5.90
CA GLY A 176 20.98 4.77 6.92
C GLY A 176 21.98 3.71 6.45
N ASP A 177 22.23 3.66 5.15
CA ASP A 177 23.24 2.84 4.46
C ASP A 177 24.62 3.52 4.39
N GLY A 178 24.74 4.78 4.83
CA GLY A 178 25.99 5.54 4.79
C GLY A 178 26.28 6.18 3.42
N LEU A 179 25.39 6.09 2.44
CA LEU A 179 25.53 6.75 1.15
C LEU A 179 24.98 8.18 1.19
N THR A 180 25.51 9.04 0.33
CA THR A 180 25.02 10.42 0.18
C THR A 180 23.87 10.46 -0.83
N TYR A 181 22.81 11.20 -0.51
CA TYR A 181 21.65 11.40 -1.37
C TYR A 181 21.46 12.89 -1.67
N ARG A 182 21.29 13.22 -2.95
CA ARG A 182 21.02 14.57 -3.45
C ARG A 182 19.54 14.68 -3.80
N VAL A 183 18.85 15.63 -3.15
CA VAL A 183 17.41 15.81 -3.31
C VAL A 183 17.14 17.04 -4.14
N VAL A 184 16.36 16.88 -5.20
CA VAL A 184 15.80 17.97 -6.01
C VAL A 184 14.30 18.00 -5.79
N GLU A 185 13.82 19.02 -5.08
CA GLU A 185 12.39 19.31 -5.01
C GLU A 185 11.99 20.20 -6.19
N MET A 186 10.90 19.83 -6.86
CA MET A 186 10.29 20.62 -7.92
C MET A 186 8.91 21.08 -7.48
N ALA A 187 8.52 22.26 -7.96
CA ALA A 187 7.10 22.60 -8.01
C ALA A 187 6.34 21.52 -8.79
N GLY A 188 5.06 21.34 -8.48
CA GLY A 188 4.24 20.28 -9.06
C GLY A 188 4.34 20.19 -10.59
N LEU A 189 4.18 18.98 -11.13
CA LEU A 189 4.20 18.71 -12.57
C LEU A 189 2.77 18.68 -13.12
N ALA A 190 2.55 19.26 -14.30
CA ALA A 190 1.32 19.12 -15.06
C ALA A 190 1.28 17.78 -15.82
N LEU A 191 0.08 17.38 -16.25
CA LEU A 191 -0.09 16.22 -17.13
C LEU A 191 0.73 16.39 -18.42
N ASN A 192 1.48 15.36 -18.80
CA ASN A 192 2.39 15.35 -19.96
C ASN A 192 3.56 16.36 -19.89
N GLU A 193 3.81 16.98 -18.73
CA GLU A 193 5.00 17.81 -18.56
C GLU A 193 6.26 16.94 -18.55
N THR A 194 7.30 17.38 -19.24
CA THR A 194 8.58 16.66 -19.33
C THR A 194 9.53 17.12 -18.24
N PHE A 195 10.30 16.20 -17.68
CA PHE A 195 11.34 16.51 -16.69
C PHE A 195 12.66 15.84 -17.09
N THR A 196 13.77 16.41 -16.61
CA THR A 196 15.10 15.83 -16.81
C THR A 196 15.98 16.06 -15.58
N LEU A 197 16.78 15.04 -15.26
CA LEU A 197 17.87 15.11 -14.31
C LEU A 197 19.14 14.63 -14.97
N THR A 198 20.22 15.36 -14.75
CA THR A 198 21.55 14.99 -15.21
C THR A 198 22.52 15.04 -14.04
N ALA A 199 23.19 13.92 -13.77
CA ALA A 199 24.32 13.88 -12.84
C ALA A 199 25.60 13.55 -13.60
N ASN A 200 26.69 14.21 -13.24
CA ASN A 200 28.03 13.83 -13.71
C ASN A 200 28.91 13.59 -12.50
N TYR A 201 29.72 12.55 -12.56
CA TYR A 201 30.63 12.18 -11.50
C TYR A 201 31.76 11.32 -12.05
N SER A 202 32.88 11.27 -11.32
CA SER A 202 33.99 10.39 -11.66
C SER A 202 34.07 9.24 -10.66
N ARG A 203 34.42 8.06 -11.20
CA ARG A 203 34.48 6.81 -10.46
C ARG A 203 35.47 5.85 -11.11
N SER A 204 36.56 5.56 -10.41
CA SER A 204 37.62 4.66 -10.89
C SER A 204 37.36 3.17 -10.59
N SER A 205 36.33 2.88 -9.78
CA SER A 205 35.94 1.54 -9.34
C SER A 205 34.72 1.05 -10.11
N GLU A 206 34.63 -0.27 -10.35
CA GLU A 206 33.42 -0.95 -10.84
C GLU A 206 32.69 -1.73 -9.75
N VAL A 207 33.16 -1.65 -8.49
CA VAL A 207 32.52 -2.35 -7.37
C VAL A 207 31.15 -1.70 -7.12
N LEU A 208 30.09 -2.48 -6.91
CA LEU A 208 28.75 -1.94 -6.70
C LEU A 208 28.57 -1.35 -5.28
N SER A 209 27.62 -0.45 -5.07
CA SER A 209 27.45 0.22 -3.77
C SER A 209 26.91 -0.71 -2.67
N ALA A 210 25.88 -1.51 -2.97
CA ALA A 210 25.17 -2.36 -2.01
C ALA A 210 26.07 -3.38 -1.28
N PRO A 211 27.01 -4.09 -1.95
CA PRO A 211 27.93 -4.99 -1.26
C PRO A 211 28.91 -4.30 -0.29
N ASN A 212 29.08 -2.98 -0.38
CA ASN A 212 30.03 -2.21 0.43
C ASN A 212 29.36 -1.39 1.55
N LEU A 213 28.06 -1.57 1.74
CA LEU A 213 27.33 -0.94 2.85
C LEU A 213 27.76 -1.65 4.15
N ALA A 214 28.81 -1.15 4.78
CA ALA A 214 29.08 -1.47 6.17
C ALA A 214 27.98 -0.81 7.01
N GLY A 215 27.24 -1.60 7.79
CA GLY A 215 26.39 -1.04 8.84
C GLY A 215 27.22 -0.09 9.72
N PRO A 216 26.60 0.94 10.34
CA PRO A 216 27.33 1.91 11.14
C PRO A 216 28.29 1.17 12.09
N PRO A 217 29.56 1.58 12.19
CA PRO A 217 30.48 0.99 13.14
C PRO A 217 29.79 0.98 14.51
N ALA A 218 29.77 -0.17 15.17
CA ALA A 218 29.44 -0.25 16.59
C ALA A 218 30.59 0.37 17.42
N GLU A 219 31.04 1.56 17.05
CA GLU A 219 31.89 2.41 17.86
C GLU A 219 30.97 2.97 18.95
N HIS A 220 30.84 2.18 20.02
CA HIS A 220 30.46 2.48 21.41
C HIS A 220 29.97 1.20 22.12
N ALA A 221 30.45 0.01 21.72
CA ALA A 221 30.27 -1.23 22.48
C ALA A 221 31.58 -1.72 23.16
N ALA A 222 32.63 -0.90 23.18
CA ALA A 222 33.86 -1.19 23.89
C ALA A 222 33.78 -0.72 25.35
N ASP A 223 32.80 -1.20 26.13
CA ASP A 223 32.93 -1.25 27.60
C ASP A 223 31.85 -2.10 28.31
N LEU A 224 31.43 -3.22 27.71
CA LEU A 224 30.65 -4.22 28.44
C LEU A 224 31.51 -5.47 28.68
N PRO A 225 31.57 -5.98 29.92
CA PRO A 225 32.41 -7.13 30.23
C PRO A 225 31.96 -8.35 29.41
N VAL A 226 32.95 -9.01 28.80
CA VAL A 226 32.79 -10.25 28.03
C VAL A 226 32.07 -11.27 28.90
N ALA A 227 30.81 -11.55 28.56
CA ALA A 227 30.10 -12.70 29.08
C ALA A 227 30.70 -13.97 28.44
N PRO A 228 30.88 -15.06 29.20
CA PRO A 228 31.50 -16.28 28.67
C PRO A 228 30.64 -16.87 27.54
N GLU A 229 31.29 -17.24 26.44
CA GLU A 229 30.67 -17.90 25.30
C GLU A 229 29.97 -19.19 25.76
N LEU A 230 28.64 -19.24 25.60
CA LEU A 230 27.90 -20.48 25.66
C LEU A 230 28.03 -21.18 24.30
N PRO A 231 28.21 -22.52 24.27
CA PRO A 231 28.36 -23.25 23.03
C PRO A 231 27.10 -23.14 22.17
N VAL A 232 27.27 -22.67 20.94
CA VAL A 232 26.22 -22.62 19.91
C VAL A 232 25.76 -24.05 19.63
N THR A 233 24.58 -24.39 20.13
CA THR A 233 23.91 -25.65 19.80
C THR A 233 23.14 -25.40 18.51
N GLN A 234 23.61 -25.96 17.40
CA GLN A 234 22.84 -25.98 16.15
C GLN A 234 21.50 -26.70 16.38
N PRO A 235 20.35 -26.15 15.96
CA PRO A 235 19.09 -26.88 16.06
C PRO A 235 19.16 -28.09 15.12
N PRO A 236 18.72 -29.28 15.55
CA PRO A 236 18.59 -30.40 14.63
C PRO A 236 17.54 -30.06 13.57
N ALA A 237 17.82 -30.43 12.32
CA ALA A 237 16.86 -30.41 11.25
C ALA A 237 15.60 -31.15 11.71
N SER A 238 14.49 -30.42 11.88
CA SER A 238 13.23 -31.01 12.33
C SER A 238 12.60 -31.79 11.18
N GLU A 239 12.99 -33.05 11.03
CA GLU A 239 12.19 -34.04 10.32
C GLU A 239 10.91 -34.29 11.12
N ASN A 240 9.86 -33.53 10.84
CA ASN A 240 8.50 -33.83 11.31
C ASN A 240 7.47 -33.48 10.22
N LEU A 241 7.72 -33.97 9.01
CA LEU A 241 6.76 -33.97 7.90
C LEU A 241 5.55 -34.89 8.16
N THR A 242 5.61 -35.76 9.16
CA THR A 242 4.55 -36.74 9.50
C THR A 242 3.39 -36.12 10.28
N LEU A 243 3.63 -35.10 11.11
CA LEU A 243 2.56 -34.49 11.93
C LEU A 243 1.56 -33.70 11.06
N GLY A 244 2.05 -33.02 10.02
CA GLY A 244 1.21 -32.30 9.06
C GLY A 244 0.20 -33.20 8.34
N TYR A 245 0.62 -34.38 7.88
CA TYR A 245 -0.29 -35.32 7.21
C TYR A 245 -1.31 -35.96 8.17
N THR A 246 -0.95 -36.19 9.43
CA THR A 246 -1.92 -36.69 10.43
C THR A 246 -3.03 -35.68 10.72
N LEU A 247 -2.72 -34.38 10.78
CA LEU A 247 -3.71 -33.34 10.99
C LEU A 247 -4.63 -33.15 9.78
N ILE A 248 -4.09 -33.27 8.55
CA ILE A 248 -4.89 -33.27 7.32
C ILE A 248 -5.83 -34.48 7.29
N GLY A 249 -5.36 -35.67 7.67
CA GLY A 249 -6.19 -36.88 7.76
C GLY A 249 -7.34 -36.76 8.75
N ILE A 250 -7.08 -36.21 9.95
CA ILE A 250 -8.11 -35.95 10.96
C ILE A 250 -9.13 -34.91 10.46
N GLY A 251 -8.67 -33.85 9.79
CA GLY A 251 -9.54 -32.84 9.19
C GLY A 251 -10.51 -33.42 8.16
N VAL A 252 -10.02 -34.27 7.26
CA VAL A 252 -10.87 -34.94 6.24
C VAL A 252 -11.85 -35.92 6.89
N ALA A 253 -11.44 -36.66 7.92
CA ALA A 253 -12.33 -37.55 8.66
C ALA A 253 -13.46 -36.79 9.40
N LEU A 254 -13.15 -35.64 9.99
CA LEU A 254 -14.15 -34.79 10.66
C LEU A 254 -15.14 -34.18 9.67
N LEU A 255 -14.67 -33.69 8.51
CA LEU A 255 -15.54 -33.10 7.49
C LEU A 255 -16.49 -34.14 6.87
N THR A 256 -16.01 -35.35 6.62
CA THR A 256 -16.85 -36.45 6.11
C THR A 256 -17.82 -36.98 7.17
N GLY A 257 -17.40 -37.03 8.44
CA GLY A 257 -18.28 -37.37 9.56
C GLY A 257 -19.43 -36.38 9.75
N VAL A 258 -19.15 -35.08 9.68
CA VAL A 258 -20.17 -34.01 9.80
C VAL A 258 -21.12 -34.04 8.61
N ALA A 259 -20.61 -34.22 7.39
CA ALA A 259 -21.44 -34.34 6.19
C ALA A 259 -22.36 -35.59 6.25
N GLY A 260 -21.83 -36.73 6.70
CA GLY A 260 -22.59 -37.96 6.91
C GLY A 260 -23.66 -37.82 7.98
N TYR A 261 -23.32 -37.21 9.13
CA TYR A 261 -24.28 -36.93 10.20
C TYR A 261 -25.39 -35.99 9.75
N TRP A 262 -25.04 -34.91 9.04
CA TRP A 262 -26.04 -33.96 8.52
C TRP A 262 -26.99 -34.63 7.52
N TRP A 263 -26.46 -35.47 6.62
CA TRP A 263 -27.29 -36.20 5.67
C TRP A 263 -28.21 -37.22 6.35
N TRP A 264 -27.75 -37.88 7.41
CA TRP A 264 -28.57 -38.83 8.15
C TRP A 264 -29.61 -38.13 9.04
N SER A 265 -29.28 -36.98 9.61
CA SER A 265 -30.21 -36.16 10.41
C SER A 265 -31.41 -35.66 9.58
N LYS A 266 -31.24 -35.50 8.25
CA LYS A 266 -32.35 -35.17 7.34
C LYS A 266 -33.31 -36.33 7.04
N LYS A 267 -32.97 -37.56 7.41
CA LYS A 267 -33.86 -38.74 7.26
C LYS A 267 -34.69 -39.03 8.51
N ALA A 268 -34.44 -38.34 9.62
CA ALA A 268 -35.30 -38.41 10.80
C ALA A 268 -36.56 -37.55 10.58
N ALA A 269 -37.68 -38.19 10.28
CA ALA A 269 -38.96 -37.51 10.12
C ALA A 269 -39.38 -36.78 11.42
N PRO A 270 -39.94 -35.57 11.34
CA PRO A 270 -40.39 -34.85 12.53
C PRO A 270 -41.62 -35.55 13.14
N ALA A 271 -41.54 -35.87 14.43
CA ALA A 271 -42.69 -36.29 15.22
C ALA A 271 -43.74 -35.15 15.23
N LYS A 272 -44.98 -35.48 14.85
CA LYS A 272 -46.10 -34.53 14.77
C LYS A 272 -46.46 -34.02 16.18
N ILE A 273 -46.07 -32.79 16.49
CA ILE A 273 -46.56 -32.07 17.67
C ILE A 273 -47.99 -31.58 17.37
N ARG A 274 -48.98 -32.09 18.11
CA ARG A 274 -50.37 -31.60 18.08
C ARG A 274 -50.45 -30.21 18.74
N PRO A 275 -51.20 -29.25 18.18
CA PRO A 275 -51.36 -27.94 18.81
C PRO A 275 -52.39 -28.00 19.95
N ALA A 276 -52.05 -27.39 21.09
CA ALA A 276 -52.95 -27.16 22.22
C ALA A 276 -53.68 -25.80 22.10
N PRO A 277 -54.91 -25.66 22.64
CA PRO A 277 -55.80 -24.55 22.33
C PRO A 277 -55.54 -23.26 23.14
N ARG A 278 -55.88 -22.12 22.50
CA ARG A 278 -55.91 -20.75 23.01
C ARG A 278 -56.90 -20.54 24.17
N ARG A 279 -56.54 -19.72 25.17
CA ARG A 279 -57.46 -18.76 25.85
C ARG A 279 -56.69 -17.73 26.75
N PRO A 280 -57.30 -16.64 27.27
CA PRO A 280 -57.21 -15.30 26.68
C PRO A 280 -56.65 -14.20 27.61
N LYS A 281 -56.50 -13.01 27.01
CA LYS A 281 -56.14 -11.67 27.52
C LYS A 281 -56.55 -11.36 28.99
N ARG A 282 -55.60 -10.74 29.72
CA ARG A 282 -55.91 -9.71 30.73
C ARG A 282 -55.10 -8.45 30.46
N THR A 283 -55.83 -7.39 30.15
CA THR A 283 -55.44 -5.99 30.24
C THR A 283 -55.27 -5.61 31.71
N ALA A 284 -54.18 -4.94 32.05
CA ALA A 284 -54.09 -4.14 33.27
C ALA A 284 -53.17 -2.93 33.03
N LYS A 285 -53.68 -1.81 33.49
CA LYS A 285 -53.31 -0.41 33.30
C LYS A 285 -52.32 0.01 34.39
N ARG A 286 -51.28 0.78 34.07
CA ARG A 286 -50.49 1.63 35.01
C ARG A 286 -49.74 2.68 34.18
N VAL A 287 -50.28 3.89 34.04
CA VAL A 287 -50.02 5.10 34.86
C VAL A 287 -48.53 5.48 34.91
N GLU A 288 -48.26 6.62 34.26
CA GLU A 288 -47.14 7.56 34.36
C GLU A 288 -46.34 7.55 35.68
N ALA A 289 -45.03 7.78 35.58
CA ALA A 289 -44.44 9.09 35.88
C ALA A 289 -42.89 9.05 35.93
N SER A 290 -42.30 10.07 35.30
CA SER A 290 -41.10 10.81 35.75
C SER A 290 -39.70 10.17 35.65
N ALA A 291 -38.89 10.75 34.76
CA ALA A 291 -37.46 10.99 35.02
C ALA A 291 -37.30 11.99 36.19
N PRO A 292 -36.15 12.02 36.90
CA PRO A 292 -35.11 12.98 36.49
C PRO A 292 -33.65 12.60 36.80
N VAL A 293 -32.76 13.21 36.00
CA VAL A 293 -31.49 13.89 36.36
C VAL A 293 -30.25 13.08 36.81
N ALA A 294 -29.16 13.48 36.15
CA ALA A 294 -27.76 13.13 36.33
C ALA A 294 -27.12 13.61 37.63
N SER A 295 -26.05 12.93 38.09
CA SER A 295 -24.85 13.52 38.74
C SER A 295 -23.79 12.43 39.08
N PRO A 296 -22.58 12.75 39.59
CA PRO A 296 -21.36 12.72 38.77
C PRO A 296 -20.19 11.91 39.40
N ALA A 297 -19.03 11.96 38.73
CA ALA A 297 -17.67 11.84 39.26
C ALA A 297 -17.26 10.54 40.01
N ALA A 298 -16.35 9.79 39.40
CA ALA A 298 -15.33 9.05 40.13
C ALA A 298 -13.96 9.55 39.69
N VAL A 299 -13.24 10.13 40.65
CA VAL A 299 -11.81 10.42 40.60
C VAL A 299 -11.07 9.15 41.03
N SER A 300 -10.08 8.71 40.26
CA SER A 300 -8.98 7.85 40.75
C SER A 300 -7.73 7.96 39.87
N LEU A 301 -6.60 8.27 40.54
CA LEU A 301 -5.20 8.36 40.08
C LEU A 301 -4.62 6.98 39.68
N PRO A 302 -3.35 6.85 39.21
CA PRO A 302 -2.58 7.62 38.26
C PRO A 302 -2.43 6.83 36.93
N SER A 303 -2.70 7.46 35.79
CA SER A 303 -2.52 6.81 34.48
C SER A 303 -1.04 6.50 34.24
N LYS A 304 -0.65 5.21 34.27
CA LYS A 304 0.70 4.76 33.92
C LYS A 304 0.94 5.06 32.43
N PHE A 305 1.99 5.80 32.14
CA PHE A 305 2.35 6.21 30.77
C PHE A 305 2.89 5.01 29.97
N CYS A 306 2.71 5.05 28.65
CA CYS A 306 3.31 4.09 27.75
C CYS A 306 4.84 4.22 27.78
N TYR A 307 5.56 3.12 28.02
CA TYR A 307 7.03 3.13 28.06
C TYR A 307 7.69 3.41 26.70
N ARG A 308 6.94 3.29 25.60
CA ARG A 308 7.46 3.46 24.23
C ARG A 308 7.25 4.87 23.69
N CYS A 309 6.06 5.45 23.88
CA CYS A 309 5.70 6.75 23.32
C CYS A 309 5.35 7.82 24.37
N GLY A 310 5.36 7.49 25.67
CA GLY A 310 5.09 8.43 26.75
C GLY A 310 3.64 8.90 26.87
N THR A 311 2.71 8.42 26.04
CA THR A 311 1.28 8.79 26.13
C THR A 311 0.61 8.12 27.33
N ALA A 312 -0.29 8.83 28.02
CA ALA A 312 -1.09 8.27 29.11
C ALA A 312 -1.96 7.10 28.62
N LEU A 313 -1.88 5.96 29.32
CA LEU A 313 -2.74 4.82 29.04
C LEU A 313 -4.09 4.97 29.74
N ARG A 314 -5.14 4.41 29.14
CA ARG A 314 -6.41 4.18 29.82
C ARG A 314 -6.23 3.08 30.87
N ASP A 315 -6.99 3.13 31.95
CA ASP A 315 -6.82 2.23 33.11
C ASP A 315 -7.01 0.74 32.75
N ASP A 316 -7.82 0.45 31.73
CA ASP A 316 -8.16 -0.88 31.22
C ASP A 316 -7.43 -1.25 29.91
N ALA A 317 -6.52 -0.41 29.42
CA ALA A 317 -5.83 -0.66 28.15
C ALA A 317 -4.78 -1.79 28.28
N ASN A 318 -4.95 -2.85 27.48
CA ASN A 318 -3.92 -3.87 27.25
C ASN A 318 -2.82 -3.38 26.28
N PHE A 319 -3.15 -2.45 25.38
CA PHE A 319 -2.25 -1.88 24.38
C PHE A 319 -2.36 -0.35 24.34
N CYS A 320 -1.29 0.35 23.98
CA CYS A 320 -1.31 1.79 23.76
C CYS A 320 -2.17 2.17 22.54
N HIS A 321 -3.14 3.05 22.74
CA HIS A 321 -4.02 3.52 21.66
C HIS A 321 -3.32 4.42 20.61
N VAL A 322 -2.12 4.92 20.91
CA VAL A 322 -1.33 5.74 19.97
C VAL A 322 -0.32 4.89 19.19
N CYS A 323 0.45 4.04 19.89
CA CYS A 323 1.59 3.35 19.27
C CYS A 323 1.48 1.81 19.27
N GLY A 324 0.38 1.23 19.75
CA GLY A 324 0.13 -0.22 19.74
C GLY A 324 1.00 -1.06 20.69
N ALA A 325 1.89 -0.45 21.49
CA ALA A 325 2.75 -1.20 22.41
C ALA A 325 1.93 -1.87 23.52
N GLU A 326 2.22 -3.14 23.83
CA GLU A 326 1.57 -3.87 24.92
C GLU A 326 1.94 -3.27 26.29
N ARG A 327 0.97 -3.20 27.20
CA ARG A 327 1.19 -2.73 28.56
C ARG A 327 2.04 -3.75 29.33
N ARG A 328 3.16 -3.31 29.92
CA ARG A 328 3.91 -4.16 30.87
C ARG A 328 2.98 -4.55 32.02
N LYS A 329 2.80 -5.86 32.21
CA LYS A 329 2.21 -6.42 33.43
C LYS A 329 3.27 -6.33 34.52
N GLU A 330 2.92 -5.70 35.64
CA GLU A 330 3.74 -5.75 36.86
C GLU A 330 3.62 -7.12 37.53
#